data_AF-A0A1W6BYA7-F1
#
_entry.id   AF-A0A1W6BYA7-F1
#
_cell.length_a   1.000
_cell.length_b   1.000
_cell.length_c   1.000
_cell.angle_alpha   90.00
_cell.angle_beta   90.00
_cell.angle_gamma   90.00
#
_symmetry.space_group_name_H-M   'P 1'
#
loop_
_entity.id
_entity.type
_entity.pdbx_description
1 polymer ?
#
loop_
_entity_poly.entity_id
_entity_poly.type
_entity_poly.pdbx_seq_one_letter_code
_entity_poly.pdbx_strand_id
1 'polypeptide(L)'
;MAKFRIQYSAGFGHFTQNHKGFGPTIYIEEVVEFDNGKDYFDYLDFYNAHSKPDDTYFHISFLEERPLSEKEIKIRTEYRKIRDKNCKKAKEEFIKNNELDIEHLPKHED
;
A
#
# COMPACT_ATOMS: atom_id res chain seq x y z
N MET A 1 -8.78 6.48 -25.49
CA MET A 1 -8.63 6.09 -24.06
C MET A 1 -7.47 6.89 -23.50
N ALA A 2 -7.57 7.34 -22.26
CA ALA A 2 -6.52 8.15 -21.64
C ALA A 2 -5.44 7.23 -21.06
N LYS A 3 -4.16 7.52 -21.33
CA LYS A 3 -3.02 6.87 -20.70
C LYS A 3 -2.53 7.75 -19.56
N PHE A 4 -2.25 7.17 -18.41
CA PHE A 4 -1.80 7.89 -17.23
C PHE A 4 -0.42 7.40 -16.81
N ARG A 5 0.50 8.34 -16.57
CA ARG A 5 1.83 8.01 -16.06
C ARG A 5 1.84 8.07 -14.53
N ILE A 6 1.95 6.90 -13.92
CA ILE A 6 1.78 6.72 -12.47
C ILE A 6 3.08 6.22 -11.85
N GLN A 7 3.53 6.89 -10.79
CA GLN A 7 4.51 6.33 -9.88
C GLN A 7 3.76 5.66 -8.72
N TYR A 8 4.05 4.40 -8.44
CA TYR A 8 3.46 3.73 -7.29
C TYR A 8 4.51 2.99 -6.49
N SER A 9 4.20 2.78 -5.21
CA SER A 9 5.07 2.06 -4.28
C SER A 9 4.24 1.07 -3.48
N ALA A 10 4.74 -0.16 -3.32
CA ALA A 10 4.12 -1.17 -2.48
C ALA A 10 5.15 -1.81 -1.54
N GLY A 11 4.68 -2.27 -0.37
CA GLY A 11 5.55 -2.74 0.67
C GLY A 11 4.96 -3.81 1.58
N PHE A 12 5.83 -4.71 2.05
CA PHE A 12 5.50 -5.74 3.03
C PHE A 12 5.87 -5.28 4.44
N GLY A 13 5.23 -5.88 5.42
CA GLY A 13 5.56 -5.63 6.81
C GLY A 13 6.90 -6.23 7.18
N HIS A 14 7.69 -5.51 7.97
CA HIS A 14 8.80 -6.07 8.72
C HIS A 14 8.80 -5.53 10.15
N PHE A 15 9.41 -6.31 11.05
CA PHE A 15 9.71 -5.84 12.40
C PHE A 15 11.02 -5.07 12.37
N THR A 16 11.00 -3.84 12.88
CA THR A 16 12.24 -3.09 13.09
C THR A 16 12.74 -3.41 14.51
N GLN A 17 13.95 -3.99 14.63
CA GLN A 17 14.53 -4.29 15.95
C GLN A 17 14.85 -3.01 16.77
N ASN A 18 15.17 -1.92 16.08
CA ASN A 18 15.58 -0.65 16.69
C ASN A 18 14.42 0.25 17.16
N HIS A 19 13.20 -0.02 16.69
CA HIS A 19 11.98 0.65 17.14
C HIS A 19 10.94 -0.44 17.33
N LYS A 20 10.52 -0.74 18.56
CA LYS A 20 9.43 -1.70 18.84
C LYS A 20 8.17 -1.34 18.02
N GLY A 21 8.07 -1.85 16.80
CA GLY A 21 7.23 -1.23 15.79
C GLY A 21 7.25 -1.96 14.45
N PHE A 22 6.27 -1.59 13.64
CA PHE A 22 6.04 -2.14 12.32
C PHE A 22 6.47 -1.12 11.27
N GLY A 23 7.43 -1.47 10.42
CA GLY A 23 7.82 -0.68 9.26
C GLY A 23 7.41 -1.39 7.97
N PRO A 24 6.97 -0.67 6.93
CA PRO A 24 6.88 -1.26 5.60
C PRO A 24 8.28 -1.33 4.96
N THR A 25 8.70 -2.50 4.49
CA THR A 25 9.77 -2.62 3.50
C THR A 25 9.16 -2.38 2.14
N ILE A 26 9.52 -1.28 1.49
CA ILE A 26 9.13 -1.02 0.11
C ILE A 26 9.92 -1.99 -0.77
N TYR A 27 9.21 -2.88 -1.46
CA TYR A 27 9.82 -3.85 -2.37
C TYR A 27 9.68 -3.45 -3.84
N ILE A 28 8.76 -2.52 -4.13
CA ILE A 28 8.56 -1.98 -5.46
C ILE A 28 8.30 -0.48 -5.40
N GLU A 29 8.99 0.23 -6.28
CA GLU A 29 8.75 1.62 -6.59
C GLU A 29 9.01 1.79 -8.09
N GLU A 30 7.95 1.93 -8.86
CA GLU A 30 8.06 1.99 -10.32
C GLU A 30 7.12 3.00 -10.95
N VAL A 31 7.47 3.39 -12.18
CA VAL A 31 6.67 4.28 -13.01
C VAL A 31 6.08 3.46 -14.15
N VAL A 32 4.76 3.42 -14.21
CA VAL A 32 4.00 2.67 -15.22
C VAL A 32 3.12 3.58 -16.05
N GLU A 33 2.91 3.21 -17.31
CA GLU A 33 1.83 3.74 -18.12
C GLU A 33 0.60 2.86 -17.92
N PHE A 34 -0.47 3.45 -17.38
CA PHE A 34 -1.71 2.74 -17.10
C PHE A 34 -2.84 3.21 -18.00
N ASP A 35 -3.54 2.25 -18.59
CA ASP A 35 -4.75 2.45 -19.37
C ASP A 35 -5.83 1.50 -18.84
N ASN A 36 -6.90 2.07 -18.30
CA ASN A 36 -8.07 1.35 -17.78
C ASN A 36 -9.24 1.36 -18.77
N GLY A 37 -9.02 1.77 -20.01
CA GLY A 37 -10.04 1.87 -21.06
C GLY A 37 -11.07 2.98 -20.82
N LYS A 38 -10.84 3.85 -19.83
CA LYS A 38 -11.74 4.94 -19.44
C LYS A 38 -11.15 6.29 -19.84
N ASP A 39 -11.98 7.32 -19.79
CA ASP A 39 -11.60 8.72 -19.98
C ASP A 39 -11.07 9.37 -18.68
N TYR A 40 -11.11 8.65 -17.57
CA TYR A 40 -10.64 9.08 -16.25
C TYR A 40 -9.82 7.98 -15.57
N PHE A 41 -9.00 8.37 -14.59
CA PHE A 41 -8.21 7.40 -13.84
C PHE A 41 -9.05 6.75 -12.74
N ASP A 42 -9.10 5.42 -12.76
CA ASP A 42 -9.81 4.63 -11.76
C ASP A 42 -8.82 4.07 -10.74
N TYR A 43 -8.78 4.68 -9.55
CA TYR A 43 -7.89 4.27 -8.47
C TYR A 43 -8.14 2.83 -8.01
N LEU A 44 -9.37 2.33 -8.11
CA LEU A 44 -9.69 0.96 -7.72
C LEU A 44 -9.18 -0.03 -8.75
N ASP A 45 -9.35 0.25 -10.05
CA ASP A 45 -8.80 -0.61 -11.10
C ASP A 45 -7.28 -0.70 -11.00
N PHE A 46 -6.60 0.44 -10.77
CA PHE A 46 -5.15 0.47 -10.62
C PHE A 46 -4.70 -0.36 -9.41
N TYR A 47 -5.35 -0.16 -8.26
CA TYR A 47 -5.04 -0.88 -7.03
C TYR A 47 -5.27 -2.39 -7.19
N ASN A 48 -6.38 -2.81 -7.79
CA ASN A 48 -6.68 -4.22 -8.00
C ASN A 48 -5.70 -4.89 -8.99
N ALA A 49 -5.15 -4.13 -9.94
CA ALA A 49 -4.18 -4.65 -10.91
C ALA A 49 -2.77 -4.81 -10.34
N HIS A 50 -2.36 -3.98 -9.38
CA HIS A 50 -0.96 -3.92 -8.91
C HIS A 50 -0.75 -4.30 -7.45
N SER A 51 -1.79 -4.26 -6.61
CA SER A 51 -1.66 -4.64 -5.20
C SER A 51 -1.65 -6.15 -5.00
N LYS A 52 -0.92 -6.58 -3.98
CA LYS A 52 -0.89 -7.96 -3.51
C LYS A 52 -1.69 -8.11 -2.21
N PRO A 53 -2.22 -9.31 -1.91
CA PRO A 53 -2.99 -9.54 -0.68
C PRO A 53 -2.22 -9.26 0.61
N ASP A 54 -0.91 -9.45 0.59
CA ASP A 54 0.02 -9.25 1.70
C ASP A 54 0.64 -7.85 1.75
N ASP A 55 0.25 -6.95 0.85
CA ASP A 55 0.72 -5.56 0.88
C ASP A 55 0.22 -4.84 2.13
N THR A 56 1.18 -4.41 2.94
CA THR A 56 0.94 -3.63 4.16
C THR A 56 1.07 -2.13 3.93
N TYR A 57 1.53 -1.75 2.75
CA TYR A 57 1.66 -0.39 2.27
C TYR A 57 1.42 -0.35 0.76
N PHE A 58 0.64 0.64 0.31
CA PHE A 58 0.43 0.93 -1.10
C PHE A 58 0.22 2.44 -1.31
N HIS A 59 0.98 3.03 -2.23
CA HIS A 59 0.91 4.46 -2.53
C HIS A 59 0.87 4.70 -4.04
N ILE A 60 0.06 5.67 -4.46
CA ILE A 60 -0.12 6.07 -5.85
C ILE A 60 0.15 7.56 -5.94
N SER A 61 1.06 7.95 -6.84
CA SER A 61 1.40 9.33 -7.16
C SER A 61 1.30 9.56 -8.68
N PHE A 62 0.68 10.67 -9.07
CA PHE A 62 0.66 11.08 -10.47
C PHE A 62 1.94 11.86 -10.78
N LEU A 63 2.56 11.55 -11.93
CA LEU A 63 3.70 12.33 -12.42
C LEU A 63 3.27 13.55 -13.23
N GLU A 64 2.01 13.59 -13.65
CA GLU A 64 1.43 14.69 -14.42
C GLU A 64 0.64 15.61 -13.50
N GLU A 65 0.88 16.91 -13.61
CA GLU A 65 0.10 17.90 -12.89
C GLU A 65 -1.26 18.04 -13.57
N ARG A 66 -2.30 17.46 -12.96
CA ARG A 66 -3.67 17.56 -13.46
C ARG A 66 -4.69 17.70 -12.33
N PRO A 67 -5.76 18.48 -12.52
CA PRO A 67 -6.90 18.47 -11.60
C PRO A 67 -7.64 17.14 -11.68
N LEU A 68 -8.10 16.64 -10.53
CA LEU A 68 -8.98 15.49 -10.46
C LEU A 68 -10.43 15.94 -10.65
N SER A 69 -11.18 15.21 -11.47
CA SER A 69 -12.63 15.39 -11.55
C SER A 69 -13.32 14.96 -10.25
N GLU A 70 -14.54 15.44 -10.00
CA GLU A 70 -15.33 15.01 -8.83
C GLU A 70 -15.52 13.48 -8.77
N LYS A 71 -15.66 12.84 -9.94
CA LYS A 71 -15.76 11.39 -10.06
C LYS A 71 -14.50 10.70 -9.55
N GLU A 72 -13.33 11.16 -10.00
CA GLU A 72 -12.04 10.64 -9.56
C GLU A 72 -11.77 10.88 -8.08
N ILE A 73 -12.20 12.02 -7.54
CA ILE A 73 -12.10 12.33 -6.11
C ILE A 73 -12.92 11.33 -5.28
N LYS A 74 -14.14 11.00 -5.71
CA LYS A 74 -14.99 10.00 -5.05
C LYS A 74 -14.34 8.62 -5.09
N ILE A 75 -13.87 8.19 -6.26
CA ILE A 75 -13.19 6.88 -6.42
C ILE A 75 -11.91 6.83 -5.57
N ARG A 76 -11.11 7.88 -5.56
CA ARG A 76 -9.90 7.98 -4.70
C ARG A 76 -10.24 7.80 -3.22
N THR A 77 -11.35 8.37 -2.78
CA THR A 77 -11.80 8.27 -1.39
C THR A 77 -12.20 6.84 -1.04
N GLU A 78 -12.95 6.17 -1.92
CA GLU A 78 -13.32 4.76 -1.73
C GLU A 78 -12.11 3.83 -1.79
N TYR A 79 -11.21 4.05 -2.75
CA TYR A 79 -9.92 3.36 -2.84
C TYR A 79 -9.13 3.46 -1.53
N ARG A 80 -8.99 4.66 -0.95
CA ARG A 80 -8.25 4.85 0.31
C ARG A 80 -8.84 4.01 1.44
N LYS A 81 -10.17 3.94 1.56
CA LYS A 81 -10.82 3.09 2.58
C LYS A 81 -10.50 1.61 2.38
N ILE A 82 -10.58 1.12 1.14
CA ILE A 82 -10.31 -0.29 0.81
C ILE A 82 -8.84 -0.62 1.06
N ARG A 83 -7.93 0.22 0.55
CA ARG A 83 -6.48 0.07 0.78
C ARG A 83 -6.17 0.03 2.27
N ASP A 84 -6.65 1.01 3.04
CA ASP A 84 -6.32 1.10 4.46
C ASP A 84 -6.84 -0.12 5.24
N LYS A 85 -8.04 -0.60 4.88
CA LYS A 85 -8.60 -1.84 5.44
C LYS A 85 -7.75 -3.06 5.11
N ASN A 86 -7.34 -3.22 3.84
CA ASN A 86 -6.56 -4.36 3.39
C ASN A 86 -5.15 -4.35 3.98
N CYS A 87 -4.46 -3.21 3.93
CA CYS A 87 -3.13 -3.06 4.53
C CYS A 87 -3.14 -3.31 6.03
N LYS A 88 -4.18 -2.84 6.74
CA LYS A 88 -4.37 -3.15 8.16
C LYS A 88 -4.55 -4.65 8.40
N LYS A 89 -5.40 -5.30 7.59
CA LYS A 89 -5.61 -6.74 7.68
C LYS A 89 -4.31 -7.53 7.43
N ALA A 90 -3.59 -7.20 6.36
CA ALA A 90 -2.30 -7.82 6.04
C ALA A 90 -1.27 -7.63 7.17
N LYS A 91 -1.24 -6.45 7.79
CA LYS A 91 -0.41 -6.19 8.97
C LYS A 91 -0.79 -7.05 10.17
N GLU A 92 -2.08 -7.17 10.48
CA GLU A 92 -2.57 -8.01 11.58
C GLU A 92 -2.25 -9.50 11.34
N GLU A 93 -2.45 -9.98 10.11
CA GLU A 93 -2.10 -11.35 9.70
C GLU A 93 -0.59 -11.58 9.75
N PHE A 94 0.22 -10.61 9.30
CA PHE A 94 1.68 -10.69 9.38
C PHE A 94 2.16 -10.80 10.83
N ILE A 95 1.62 -9.98 11.74
CA ILE A 95 1.96 -10.01 13.18
C ILE A 95 1.55 -11.34 13.81
N LYS A 96 0.37 -11.86 13.44
CA LYS A 96 -0.13 -13.14 13.95
C LYS A 96 0.70 -14.33 13.46
N ASN A 97 1.12 -14.32 12.20
CA ASN A 97 1.83 -15.44 11.58
C ASN A 97 3.32 -15.45 11.90
N ASN A 98 3.93 -14.27 12.09
CA ASN A 98 5.31 -14.13 12.50
C ASN A 98 5.40 -13.84 14.00
N GLU A 99 4.64 -14.60 14.83
CA GLU A 99 4.66 -14.51 16.29
C GLU A 99 6.05 -14.04 16.74
N LEU A 100 6.15 -12.78 17.21
CA LEU A 100 7.32 -12.33 17.94
C LEU A 100 7.42 -13.30 19.10
N ASP A 101 8.28 -14.30 18.97
CA ASP A 101 8.48 -15.29 20.00
C ASP A 101 8.80 -14.50 21.27
N ILE A 102 7.94 -14.66 22.29
CA ILE A 102 8.02 -13.90 23.54
C ILE A 102 9.36 -14.17 24.25
N GLU A 103 10.15 -15.14 23.77
CA GLU A 103 11.53 -15.44 24.17
C GLU A 103 12.59 -14.38 23.76
N HIS A 104 12.25 -13.37 22.95
CA HIS A 104 13.16 -12.25 22.66
C HIS A 104 12.90 -10.99 23.50
N LEU A 105 12.13 -11.11 24.59
CA LEU A 105 12.24 -10.14 25.67
C LEU A 105 13.67 -10.24 26.23
N PRO A 106 14.45 -9.14 26.31
CA PRO A 106 15.66 -9.17 27.09
C PRO A 106 15.25 -9.55 28.52
N LYS A 107 15.70 -10.72 28.98
CA LYS A 107 15.77 -11.01 30.41
C LYS A 107 16.76 -9.98 30.98
N HIS A 108 16.25 -8.83 31.41
CA HIS A 108 16.96 -8.06 32.40
C HIS A 108 16.91 -8.88 33.69
N GLU A 109 17.84 -9.82 33.81
CA GLU A 109 18.40 -10.21 35.10
C GLU A 109 19.47 -9.18 35.42
N ASP A 110 19.08 -8.16 36.20
CA ASP A 110 19.87 -7.63 37.30
C ASP A 110 18.94 -6.93 38.30
#